data_AF-A0AA40WFR2-F1
#
_entry.id   AF-A0AA40WFR2-F1
#
_cell.length_a   1.000
_cell.length_b   1.000
_cell.length_c   1.000
_cell.angle_alpha   90.00
_cell.angle_beta   90.00
_cell.angle_gamma   90.00
#
_symmetry.space_group_name_H-M   'P 1'
#
loop_
_entity.id
_entity.type
_entity.pdbx_description
1 polymer ?
#
loop_
_entity_poly.entity_id
_entity_poly.type
_entity_poly.pdbx_seq_one_letter_code
_entity_poly.pdbx_strand_id
1 'polypeptide(L)'
;LVDTPGFPEEYKAEALAFAEVLDLYREAGSALSWTLLSPAPEFPDKPRTGSYVEGTDQPAGSKISVADFAVALVDEAEKDGHRGHRWTIANA
;
A
#
# COMPACT_ATOMS: atom_id res chain seq x y z
N LEU A 1 -4.50 -11.40 0.33
CA LEU A 1 -5.75 -10.89 -0.28
C LEU A 1 -6.01 -11.51 -1.64
N VAL A 2 -5.06 -11.45 -2.59
CA VAL A 2 -5.29 -11.99 -3.95
C VAL A 2 -5.70 -13.47 -3.97
N ASP A 3 -5.23 -14.27 -3.02
CA ASP A 3 -5.57 -15.70 -2.89
C ASP A 3 -6.88 -15.99 -2.12
N THR A 4 -7.57 -14.96 -1.60
CA THR A 4 -8.78 -15.19 -0.80
C THR A 4 -9.95 -15.58 -1.70
N PRO A 5 -10.83 -16.51 -1.27
CA PRO A 5 -12.07 -16.80 -1.99
C PRO A 5 -12.90 -15.52 -2.20
N GLY A 6 -13.35 -15.29 -3.43
CA GLY A 6 -14.15 -14.12 -3.77
C GLY A 6 -13.36 -12.84 -4.06
N PHE A 7 -12.02 -12.90 -4.18
CA PHE A 7 -11.25 -11.78 -4.69
C PHE A 7 -11.74 -11.37 -6.10
N PRO A 8 -11.97 -10.08 -6.39
CA PRO A 8 -12.50 -9.67 -7.70
C PRO A 8 -11.51 -9.97 -8.82
N GLU A 9 -11.94 -10.75 -9.81
CA GLU A 9 -11.07 -11.21 -10.91
C GLU A 9 -10.51 -10.04 -11.73
N GLU A 10 -11.27 -8.95 -11.86
CA GLU A 10 -10.87 -7.72 -12.55
C GLU A 10 -9.61 -7.05 -11.95
N TYR A 11 -9.34 -7.23 -10.66
CA TYR A 11 -8.16 -6.67 -9.99
C TYR A 11 -7.01 -7.67 -9.85
N LYS A 12 -7.21 -8.93 -10.23
CA LYS A 12 -6.27 -10.02 -9.91
C LYS A 12 -4.95 -9.88 -10.64
N ALA A 13 -4.98 -9.50 -11.91
CA ALA A 13 -3.78 -9.29 -12.70
C ALA A 13 -2.89 -8.19 -12.09
N GLU A 14 -3.49 -7.07 -11.67
CA GLU A 14 -2.77 -5.98 -11.02
C GLU A 14 -2.23 -6.38 -9.65
N ALA A 15 -3.02 -7.08 -8.83
CA ALA A 15 -2.59 -7.55 -7.52
C ALA A 15 -1.40 -8.52 -7.61
N LEU A 16 -1.39 -9.41 -8.61
CA LEU A 16 -0.27 -10.33 -8.85
C LEU A 16 0.97 -9.58 -9.34
N ALA A 17 0.81 -8.58 -10.21
CA ALA A 17 1.93 -7.77 -10.66
C ALA A 17 2.62 -7.02 -9.50
N PHE A 18 1.85 -6.44 -8.57
CA PHE A 18 2.44 -5.80 -7.39
C PHE A 18 3.03 -6.79 -6.38
N ALA A 19 2.51 -8.02 -6.31
CA ALA A 19 3.14 -9.08 -5.53
C ALA A 19 4.53 -9.43 -6.09
N GLU A 20 4.65 -9.55 -7.42
CA GLU A 20 5.94 -9.77 -8.10
C GLU A 20 6.91 -8.60 -7.87
N VAL A 21 6.45 -7.35 -7.96
CA VAL A 21 7.28 -6.17 -7.66
C VAL A 21 7.81 -6.19 -6.21
N LEU A 22 6.97 -6.57 -5.24
CA LEU A 22 7.39 -6.67 -3.85
C LEU A 22 8.50 -7.71 -3.66
N ASP A 23 8.38 -8.85 -4.32
CA ASP A 23 9.39 -9.91 -4.24
C ASP A 23 10.71 -9.46 -4.88
N LEU A 24 10.67 -8.80 -6.04
CA LEU A 24 11.86 -8.21 -6.67
C LEU A 24 12.54 -7.17 -5.78
N TYR A 25 11.78 -6.32 -5.08
CA TYR A 25 12.34 -5.34 -4.14
C TYR A 25 13.01 -6.01 -2.94
N ARG A 26 12.41 -7.07 -2.41
CA ARG A 26 12.99 -7.87 -1.32
C ARG A 26 14.28 -8.57 -1.76
N GLU A 27 14.30 -9.15 -2.96
CA GLU A 27 15.48 -9.80 -3.54
C GLU A 27 16.63 -8.82 -3.77
N ALA A 28 16.34 -7.59 -4.20
CA ALA A 28 17.35 -6.54 -4.35
C ALA A 28 18.04 -6.19 -3.02
N GLY A 29 17.39 -6.45 -1.88
CA GLY A 29 17.95 -6.21 -0.55
C GLY A 29 18.47 -4.79 -0.39
N SER A 30 19.68 -4.64 0.14
CA SER A 30 20.31 -3.32 0.36
C SER A 30 20.84 -2.65 -0.91
N ALA A 31 20.76 -3.30 -2.08
CA ALA A 31 21.17 -2.67 -3.34
C ALA A 31 20.15 -1.62 -3.82
N LEU A 32 18.93 -1.64 -3.28
CA LEU A 32 17.85 -0.72 -3.60
C LEU A 32 17.32 -0.08 -2.31
N SER A 33 17.20 1.24 -2.30
CA SER A 33 16.39 1.94 -1.29
C SER A 33 14.95 2.00 -1.78
N TRP A 34 14.07 1.25 -1.15
CA TRP A 34 12.67 1.14 -1.56
C TRP A 34 11.71 1.23 -0.37
N THR A 35 10.47 1.56 -0.67
CA THR A 35 9.30 1.46 0.21
C THR A 35 8.14 1.05 -0.69
N LEU A 36 7.22 0.21 -0.19
CA LEU A 36 6.02 -0.17 -0.94
C LEU A 36 4.79 0.16 -0.12
N LEU A 37 4.14 1.26 -0.45
CA LEU A 37 2.90 1.69 0.17
C LEU A 37 1.71 1.01 -0.53
N SER A 38 1.03 0.11 0.18
CA SER A 38 -0.16 -0.58 -0.30
C SER A 38 -1.43 0.13 0.19
N PRO A 39 -2.41 0.44 -0.69
CA PRO A 39 -3.68 1.00 -0.27
C PRO A 39 -4.54 -0.05 0.47
N ALA A 40 -5.56 0.43 1.18
CA ALA A 40 -6.66 -0.42 1.63
C ALA A 40 -7.47 -0.96 0.43
N PRO A 41 -8.25 -2.06 0.61
CA PRO A 41 -8.99 -2.68 -0.49
C PRO A 41 -9.95 -1.74 -1.22
N GLU A 42 -10.65 -0.86 -0.51
CA GLU A 42 -11.47 0.19 -1.12
C GLU A 42 -10.66 1.47 -1.29
N PHE A 43 -10.58 1.95 -2.54
CA PHE A 43 -9.80 3.13 -2.89
C PHE A 43 -10.62 4.23 -3.59
N PRO A 44 -11.62 4.84 -2.89
CA PRO A 44 -12.53 5.80 -3.53
C PRO A 44 -11.95 7.21 -3.65
N ASP A 45 -12.41 7.92 -4.67
CA ASP A 45 -12.22 9.37 -4.81
C ASP A 45 -13.12 10.11 -3.81
N LYS A 46 -12.52 10.52 -2.68
CA LYS A 46 -13.16 11.25 -1.58
C LYS A 46 -12.24 12.35 -1.06
N PRO A 47 -12.79 13.41 -0.45
CA PRO A 47 -11.98 14.47 0.16
C PRO A 47 -11.04 13.94 1.24
N ARG A 48 -9.91 14.63 1.40
CA ARG A 48 -8.92 14.41 2.45
C ARG A 48 -9.57 14.46 3.84
N THR A 49 -9.36 13.43 4.66
CA THR A 49 -9.75 13.45 6.08
C THR A 49 -8.63 14.00 6.97
N GLY A 50 -7.38 13.87 6.52
CA GLY A 50 -6.20 14.41 7.21
C GLY A 50 -5.56 13.48 8.22
N SER A 51 -6.05 12.24 8.34
CA SER A 51 -5.46 11.21 9.20
C SER A 51 -5.63 9.81 8.59
N TYR A 52 -4.61 8.98 8.75
CA TYR A 52 -4.62 7.57 8.39
C TYR A 52 -4.03 6.74 9.52
N VAL A 53 -4.42 5.47 9.58
CA VAL A 53 -3.78 4.44 10.40
C VAL A 53 -2.89 3.59 9.51
N GLU A 54 -1.82 3.05 10.09
CA GLU A 54 -0.85 2.23 9.37
C GLU A 54 -0.88 0.76 9.81
N GLY A 55 -0.44 -0.10 8.90
CA GLY A 55 -0.23 -1.52 9.11
C GLY A 55 1.00 -1.98 8.33
N THR A 56 1.32 -3.27 8.45
CA THR A 56 2.47 -3.86 7.78
C THR A 56 2.03 -4.69 6.58
N ASP A 57 2.07 -6.00 6.72
CA ASP A 57 1.79 -6.96 5.66
C ASP A 57 0.30 -7.31 5.52
N GLN A 58 -0.54 -6.71 6.36
CA GLN A 58 -1.99 -6.83 6.37
C GLN A 58 -2.62 -5.45 6.16
N PRO A 59 -3.79 -5.35 5.51
CA PRO A 59 -4.51 -4.09 5.39
C PRO A 59 -4.78 -3.47 6.76
N ALA A 60 -4.40 -2.20 6.93
CA ALA A 60 -4.70 -1.44 8.15
C ALA A 60 -6.20 -1.21 8.38
N GLY A 61 -7.02 -1.39 7.34
CA GLY A 61 -8.47 -1.24 7.34
C GLY A 61 -9.07 -1.55 5.97
N SER A 62 -10.35 -1.28 5.79
CA SER A 62 -11.07 -1.60 4.55
C SER A 62 -10.97 -0.51 3.48
N LYS A 63 -10.65 0.74 3.86
CA LYS A 63 -10.77 1.89 2.97
C LYS A 63 -9.71 2.97 3.20
N ILE A 64 -9.24 3.58 2.12
CA ILE A 64 -8.42 4.80 2.13
C ILE A 64 -8.87 5.70 0.97
N SER A 65 -8.99 7.01 1.18
CA SER A 65 -9.28 7.93 0.08
C SER A 65 -8.05 8.15 -0.81
N VAL A 66 -8.24 8.42 -2.10
CA VAL A 66 -7.13 8.81 -2.99
C VAL A 66 -6.35 10.00 -2.44
N ALA A 67 -7.05 10.97 -1.84
CA ALA A 67 -6.45 12.16 -1.25
C ALA A 67 -5.56 11.85 -0.04
N ASP A 68 -6.00 10.98 0.88
CA ASP A 68 -5.22 10.60 2.05
C ASP A 68 -4.06 9.65 1.70
N PHE A 69 -4.23 8.80 0.67
CA PHE A 69 -3.13 8.01 0.14
C PHE A 69 -2.02 8.88 -0.47
N ALA A 70 -2.39 9.92 -1.22
CA ALA A 70 -1.42 10.87 -1.75
C ALA A 70 -0.66 11.61 -0.63
N VAL A 71 -1.33 11.93 0.48
CA VAL A 71 -0.68 12.51 1.67
C VAL A 71 0.34 11.54 2.25
N ALA A 72 -0.03 10.27 2.48
CA ALA A 72 0.88 9.27 3.02
C ALA A 72 2.10 9.02 2.10
N LEU A 73 1.91 9.07 0.78
CA LEU A 73 3.00 8.94 -0.19
C LEU A 73 4.01 10.11 -0.08
N VAL A 74 3.51 11.34 0.10
CA VAL A 74 4.36 12.53 0.30
C VAL A 74 5.03 12.49 1.67
N ASP A 75 4.30 12.13 2.72
CA ASP A 75 4.84 11.98 4.08
C ASP A 75 6.03 11.00 4.11
N GLU A 76 5.91 9.86 3.42
CA GLU A 76 7.00 8.88 3.31
C GLU A 76 8.16 9.39 2.47
N ALA A 77 7.91 10.12 1.37
CA ALA A 77 8.98 10.73 0.58
C ALA A 77 9.79 11.78 1.37
N GLU A 78 9.15 12.49 2.31
CA GLU A 78 9.80 13.50 3.15
C GLU A 78 10.51 12.91 4.38
N LYS A 79 9.95 11.85 4.98
CA LYS A 79 10.39 11.31 6.28
C LYS A 79 11.15 9.99 6.17
N ASP A 80 10.91 9.23 5.10
CA ASP A 80 11.61 7.97 4.80
C ASP A 80 11.52 6.97 5.98
N GLY A 81 10.30 6.76 6.46
CA GLY A 81 10.03 5.97 7.67
C GLY A 81 9.98 4.47 7.43
N HIS A 82 9.77 4.03 6.18
CA HIS A 82 9.49 2.63 5.84
C HIS A 82 10.50 2.03 4.87
N ARG A 83 11.76 2.52 4.89
CA ARG A 83 12.82 1.97 4.06
C ARG A 83 12.95 0.45 4.20
N GLY A 84 12.97 -0.23 3.07
CA GLY A 84 13.17 -1.68 2.94
C GLY A 84 11.94 -2.52 3.28
N HIS A 85 10.75 -1.91 3.44
CA HIS A 85 9.56 -2.63 3.85
C HIS A 85 8.31 -2.20 3.06
N ARG A 86 7.34 -3.12 3.01
CA ARG A 86 5.95 -2.79 2.67
C ARG A 86 5.23 -2.30 3.92
N TRP A 87 4.32 -1.36 3.71
CA TRP A 87 3.38 -0.92 4.72
C TRP A 87 2.03 -0.63 4.07
N THR A 88 0.97 -0.60 4.87
CA THR A 88 -0.40 -0.36 4.42
C THR A 88 -1.00 0.81 5.17
N ILE A 89 -2.00 1.45 4.59
CA ILE A 89 -2.74 2.54 5.24
C ILE A 89 -4.24 2.37 5.04
N ALA A 90 -5.00 2.90 5.99
CA ALA A 90 -6.45 3.07 5.91
C ALA A 90 -6.85 4.42 6.53
N ASN A 91 -8.01 4.93 6.16
CA ASN A 91 -8.60 6.06 6.89
C ASN A 91 -8.77 5.67 8.37
N ALA A 92 -8.41 6.60 9.26
CA ALA A 92 -8.55 6.44 10.71
C ALA A 92 -10.02 6.39 11.16
#